data_AF-A0A4U9V035-F1
#
_entry.id   AF-A0A4U9V035-F1
#
_cell.length_a   1.000
_cell.length_b   1.000
_cell.length_c   1.000
_cell.angle_alpha   90.00
_cell.angle_beta   90.00
_cell.angle_gamma   90.00
#
_symmetry.space_group_name_H-M   'P 1'
#
loop_
_entity.id
_entity.type
_entity.pdbx_description
1 polymer ?
#
loop_
_entity_poly.entity_id
_entity_poly.type
_entity_poly.pdbx_seq_one_letter_code
_entity_poly.pdbx_strand_id
1 'polypeptide(L)'
;MNPQITKLYEIAKKKERRIIGLMSGTSLDGLDIALCRIENAGKKSKISLEKFITMDYEEDFRSKVREIFAKRIIDQQVFSGLNAYVGIVHARLINQALQAWGISAAEIDCIASHGQTVYHAPQSLTKDLGWPNSTLQIGDGDHIAVDTGIITLSDFRQKHIAAGGEGAPLAAYGDYLLFSHPTENRFLLNIGGISNFTFIPNQYSELKAYATDLGPGNTLMNQFMKAHFGVEMDKDATTAKKGSVHNGLLEQLLSEEFLSLDFPKTTGPELFNLSYLRKAQQKSGTLELSAQNVMATLNRFSAQAIVNAIQKQSAGLDNVAVYISGGGLHNPLLVDHIKGKLGKIAVLSFDALGIDPDAKEALLFALLANETLAGNRSHVANIKDSPAICMGKISLPQ
;
A
#
# COMPACT_ATOMS: atom_id res chain seq x y z
N MET A 1 -13.06 35.16 -15.85
CA MET A 1 -12.21 34.01 -15.49
C MET A 1 -12.79 32.78 -16.16
N ASN A 2 -11.98 31.84 -16.66
CA ASN A 2 -12.49 30.59 -17.24
C ASN A 2 -13.44 29.90 -16.21
N PRO A 3 -14.66 29.48 -16.60
CA PRO A 3 -15.62 28.86 -15.67
C PRO A 3 -15.08 27.62 -14.96
N GLN A 4 -14.28 26.79 -15.64
CA GLN A 4 -13.67 25.58 -15.05
C GLN A 4 -12.66 25.93 -13.96
N ILE A 5 -11.85 26.97 -14.19
CA ILE A 5 -10.90 27.48 -13.19
C ILE A 5 -11.66 28.05 -11.98
N THR A 6 -12.81 28.69 -12.22
CA THR A 6 -13.68 29.19 -11.14
C THR A 6 -14.26 28.04 -10.32
N LYS A 7 -14.77 27.00 -10.98
CA LYS A 7 -15.27 25.79 -10.32
C LYS A 7 -14.17 25.13 -9.48
N LEU A 8 -12.97 24.96 -10.03
CA LEU A 8 -11.82 24.40 -9.33
C LEU A 8 -11.46 25.23 -8.07
N TYR A 9 -11.41 26.56 -8.20
CA TYR A 9 -11.14 27.46 -7.09
C TYR A 9 -12.20 27.37 -5.97
N GLU A 10 -13.48 27.31 -6.34
CA GLU A 10 -14.55 27.15 -5.35
C GLU A 10 -14.50 25.80 -4.65
N ILE A 11 -14.20 24.70 -5.37
CA ILE A 11 -13.97 23.38 -4.78
C ILE A 11 -12.79 23.43 -3.79
N ALA A 12 -11.67 24.07 -4.17
CA ALA A 12 -10.50 24.21 -3.31
C ALA A 12 -10.80 24.96 -2.00
N LYS A 13 -11.84 25.80 -1.95
CA LYS A 13 -12.25 26.53 -0.74
C LYS A 13 -13.26 25.83 0.15
N LYS A 14 -13.90 24.75 -0.32
CA LYS A 14 -14.89 24.04 0.48
C LYS A 14 -14.28 23.51 1.79
N LYS A 15 -15.05 23.50 2.87
CA LYS A 15 -14.64 22.81 4.11
C LYS A 15 -14.65 21.30 3.94
N GLU A 16 -15.55 20.81 3.07
CA GLU A 16 -15.81 19.41 2.81
C GLU A 16 -15.90 19.18 1.29
N ARG A 17 -15.32 18.09 0.81
CA ARG A 17 -15.32 17.71 -0.61
C ARG A 17 -15.79 16.27 -0.78
N ARG A 18 -16.57 16.01 -1.84
CA ARG A 18 -16.94 14.65 -2.28
C ARG A 18 -16.04 14.25 -3.43
N ILE A 19 -15.14 13.30 -3.18
CA ILE A 19 -14.06 12.93 -4.08
C ILE A 19 -14.16 11.44 -4.38
N ILE A 20 -14.15 11.09 -5.66
CA ILE A 20 -14.03 9.69 -6.10
C ILE A 20 -12.55 9.35 -6.19
N GLY A 21 -12.09 8.38 -5.40
CA GLY A 21 -10.77 7.79 -5.54
C GLY A 21 -10.82 6.53 -6.40
N LEU A 22 -9.82 6.36 -7.27
CA LEU A 22 -9.70 5.19 -8.15
C LEU A 22 -8.36 4.50 -7.92
N MET A 23 -8.41 3.18 -7.78
CA MET A 23 -7.22 2.34 -7.79
C MET A 23 -7.40 1.17 -8.75
N SER A 24 -6.41 0.97 -9.61
CA SER A 24 -6.29 -0.22 -10.46
C SER A 24 -4.97 -0.90 -10.13
N GLY A 25 -5.08 -2.06 -9.50
CA GLY A 25 -3.94 -2.89 -9.12
C GLY A 25 -3.17 -3.44 -10.32
N THR A 26 -1.98 -3.99 -10.05
CA THR A 26 -1.19 -4.69 -11.08
C THR A 26 -1.75 -6.06 -11.44
N SER A 27 -2.71 -6.59 -10.67
CA SER A 27 -3.40 -7.85 -10.98
C SER A 27 -4.36 -7.73 -12.16
N LEU A 28 -4.80 -6.51 -12.50
CA LEU A 28 -5.79 -6.24 -13.56
C LEU A 28 -7.13 -6.95 -13.31
N ASP A 29 -7.52 -7.13 -12.05
CA ASP A 29 -8.78 -7.82 -11.71
C ASP A 29 -9.98 -6.90 -11.93
N GLY A 30 -9.88 -5.65 -11.48
CA GLY A 30 -10.92 -4.63 -11.63
C GLY A 30 -10.45 -3.23 -11.24
N LEU A 31 -11.39 -2.27 -11.34
CA LEU A 31 -11.23 -0.89 -10.90
C LEU A 31 -11.94 -0.69 -9.56
N ASP A 32 -11.17 -0.38 -8.52
CA ASP A 32 -11.70 0.02 -7.22
C ASP A 32 -12.15 1.48 -7.28
N ILE A 33 -13.42 1.73 -6.95
CA ILE A 33 -14.05 3.05 -6.98
C ILE A 33 -14.57 3.36 -5.57
N ALA A 34 -13.92 4.30 -4.89
CA ALA A 34 -14.31 4.76 -3.57
C ALA A 34 -14.86 6.19 -3.64
N LEU A 35 -16.13 6.38 -3.31
CA LEU A 35 -16.68 7.73 -3.08
C LEU A 35 -16.42 8.12 -1.63
N CYS A 36 -15.58 9.13 -1.44
CA CYS A 36 -15.19 9.62 -0.13
C CYS A 36 -15.73 11.03 0.11
N ARG A 37 -16.17 11.28 1.35
CA ARG A 37 -16.38 12.62 1.87
C ARG A 37 -15.19 12.99 2.73
N ILE A 38 -14.51 14.09 2.38
CA ILE A 38 -13.28 14.52 3.04
C ILE A 38 -13.45 15.94 3.57
N GLU A 39 -13.33 16.10 4.89
CA GLU A 39 -13.31 17.39 5.55
C GLU A 39 -11.87 17.86 5.82
N ASN A 40 -11.64 19.17 5.69
CA ASN A 40 -10.35 19.83 5.96
C ASN A 40 -9.20 19.29 5.07
N ALA A 41 -7.96 19.47 5.52
CA ALA A 41 -6.74 18.99 4.88
C ALA A 41 -5.65 18.72 5.94
N GLY A 42 -4.57 18.06 5.53
CA GLY A 42 -3.44 17.71 6.38
C GLY A 42 -3.80 16.69 7.46
N LYS A 43 -3.16 16.78 8.63
CA LYS A 43 -3.44 15.92 9.79
C LYS A 43 -4.83 16.15 10.42
N LYS A 44 -5.57 17.17 9.94
CA LYS A 44 -6.95 17.45 10.36
C LYS A 44 -7.97 16.85 9.40
N SER A 45 -7.51 16.19 8.32
CA SER A 45 -8.36 15.50 7.38
C SER A 45 -9.22 14.46 8.10
N LYS A 46 -10.52 14.52 7.87
CA LYS A 46 -11.46 13.48 8.29
C LYS A 46 -12.09 12.89 7.05
N ILE A 47 -11.99 11.58 6.92
CA ILE A 47 -12.49 10.87 5.76
C ILE A 47 -13.64 9.95 6.16
N SER A 48 -14.66 9.90 5.32
CA SER A 48 -15.76 8.95 5.43
C SER A 48 -15.98 8.30 4.07
N LEU A 49 -15.99 6.97 4.05
CA LEU A 49 -16.35 6.20 2.86
C LEU A 49 -17.88 6.21 2.72
N GLU A 50 -18.40 6.84 1.67
CA GLU A 50 -19.84 6.88 1.40
C GLU A 50 -20.29 5.66 0.59
N LYS A 51 -19.49 5.29 -0.42
CA LYS A 51 -19.72 4.15 -1.31
C LYS A 51 -18.39 3.54 -1.74
N PHE A 52 -18.41 2.24 -1.96
CA PHE A 52 -17.29 1.50 -2.54
C PHE A 52 -17.84 0.42 -3.48
N ILE A 53 -17.16 0.22 -4.60
CA ILE A 53 -17.41 -0.90 -5.51
C ILE A 53 -16.12 -1.21 -6.26
N THR A 54 -15.85 -2.50 -6.47
CA THR A 54 -14.85 -2.97 -7.44
C THR A 54 -15.57 -3.39 -8.70
N MET A 55 -15.23 -2.77 -9.82
CA MET A 55 -15.80 -3.08 -11.13
C MET A 55 -14.84 -3.98 -11.90
N ASP A 56 -15.25 -5.20 -12.19
CA ASP A 56 -14.41 -6.16 -12.91
C ASP A 56 -14.02 -5.65 -14.30
N TYR A 57 -12.77 -5.87 -14.68
CA TYR A 57 -12.35 -5.66 -16.06
C TYR A 57 -12.78 -6.80 -16.97
N GLU A 58 -13.24 -6.44 -18.17
CA GLU A 58 -13.47 -7.41 -19.24
C GLU A 58 -12.13 -8.01 -19.72
N GLU A 59 -12.15 -9.26 -20.20
CA GLU A 59 -10.93 -9.94 -20.62
C GLU A 59 -10.21 -9.23 -21.78
N ASP A 60 -10.94 -8.57 -22.68
CA ASP A 60 -10.34 -7.77 -23.75
C ASP A 60 -9.51 -6.60 -23.19
N PHE A 61 -10.01 -5.89 -22.16
CA PHE A 61 -9.24 -4.85 -21.49
C PHE A 61 -7.95 -5.42 -20.88
N ARG A 62 -8.05 -6.52 -20.13
CA ARG A 62 -6.90 -7.18 -19.49
C ARG A 62 -5.87 -7.62 -20.54
N SER A 63 -6.33 -8.24 -21.63
CA SER A 63 -5.51 -8.65 -22.76
C SER A 63 -4.69 -7.48 -23.31
N LYS A 64 -5.35 -6.37 -23.64
CA LYS A 64 -4.69 -5.21 -24.24
C LYS A 64 -3.66 -4.58 -23.31
N VAL A 65 -3.98 -4.41 -22.03
CA VAL A 65 -3.02 -3.86 -21.05
C VAL A 65 -1.80 -4.78 -20.88
N ARG A 66 -2.00 -6.10 -20.87
CA ARG A 66 -0.90 -7.10 -20.82
C ARG A 66 0.02 -7.05 -22.04
N GLU A 67 -0.36 -6.42 -23.15
CA GLU A 67 0.53 -6.22 -24.29
C GLU A 67 1.73 -5.35 -23.93
N ILE A 68 1.57 -4.39 -23.01
CA ILE A 68 2.59 -3.41 -22.64
C ILE A 68 3.06 -3.53 -21.17
N PHE A 69 2.26 -4.14 -20.30
CA PHE A 69 2.53 -4.22 -18.86
C PHE A 69 3.89 -4.88 -18.56
N ALA A 70 4.74 -4.16 -17.81
CA ALA A 70 6.05 -4.60 -17.35
C ALA A 70 7.02 -5.05 -18.47
N LYS A 71 6.83 -4.58 -19.71
CA LYS A 71 7.71 -4.91 -20.85
C LYS A 71 8.62 -3.73 -21.22
N ARG A 72 9.87 -4.04 -21.56
CA ARG A 72 10.85 -3.07 -22.06
C ARG A 72 10.69 -2.74 -23.54
N ILE A 73 10.21 -3.70 -24.33
CA ILE A 73 9.99 -3.56 -25.76
C ILE A 73 8.49 -3.67 -25.98
N ILE A 74 7.89 -2.61 -26.53
CA ILE A 74 6.46 -2.48 -26.78
C ILE A 74 6.22 -1.80 -28.13
N ASP A 75 5.04 -2.04 -28.70
CA ASP A 75 4.56 -1.27 -29.84
C ASP A 75 4.10 0.13 -29.38
N GLN A 76 4.66 1.18 -30.00
CA GLN A 76 4.40 2.57 -29.61
C GLN A 76 3.00 3.05 -29.99
N GLN A 77 2.44 2.54 -31.09
CA GLN A 77 1.09 2.87 -31.51
C GLN A 77 0.07 2.26 -30.55
N VAL A 78 0.28 0.99 -30.16
CA VAL A 78 -0.52 0.32 -29.13
C VAL A 78 -0.42 1.05 -27.80
N PHE A 79 0.79 1.40 -27.36
CA PHE A 79 1.01 2.15 -26.11
C PHE A 79 0.26 3.49 -26.09
N SER A 80 0.39 4.27 -27.16
CA SER A 80 -0.29 5.57 -27.30
C SER A 80 -1.83 5.42 -27.24
N GLY A 81 -2.38 4.46 -27.99
CA GLY A 81 -3.81 4.18 -27.99
C GLY A 81 -4.34 3.66 -26.65
N LEU A 82 -3.54 2.86 -25.94
CA LEU A 82 -3.92 2.31 -24.64
C LEU A 82 -4.09 3.39 -23.56
N ASN A 83 -3.33 4.49 -23.61
CA ASN A 83 -3.49 5.56 -22.63
C ASN A 83 -4.89 6.18 -22.66
N ALA A 84 -5.39 6.49 -23.87
CA ALA A 84 -6.75 6.97 -24.07
C ALA A 84 -7.79 5.88 -23.75
N TYR A 85 -7.57 4.65 -24.23
CA TYR A 85 -8.49 3.53 -24.01
C TYR A 85 -8.73 3.23 -22.53
N VAL A 86 -7.67 3.21 -21.70
CA VAL A 86 -7.81 3.02 -20.26
C VAL A 86 -8.62 4.16 -19.63
N GLY A 87 -8.39 5.41 -20.04
CA GLY A 87 -9.17 6.56 -19.57
C GLY A 87 -10.67 6.42 -19.87
N ILE A 88 -11.01 6.06 -21.11
CA ILE A 88 -12.40 5.84 -21.56
C ILE A 88 -13.06 4.70 -20.78
N VAL A 89 -12.35 3.57 -20.60
CA VAL A 89 -12.88 2.44 -19.83
C VAL A 89 -13.11 2.82 -18.38
N HIS A 90 -12.17 3.52 -17.74
CA HIS A 90 -12.36 4.01 -16.37
C HIS A 90 -13.54 4.97 -16.28
N ALA A 91 -13.68 5.94 -17.20
CA ALA A 91 -14.81 6.85 -17.24
C ALA A 91 -16.16 6.13 -17.32
N ARG A 92 -16.24 5.11 -18.19
CA ARG A 92 -17.42 4.24 -18.32
C ARG A 92 -17.76 3.54 -17.00
N LEU A 93 -16.77 2.95 -16.33
CA LEU A 93 -16.96 2.26 -15.05
C LEU A 93 -17.38 3.23 -13.92
N ILE A 94 -16.83 4.44 -13.90
CA ILE A 94 -17.21 5.51 -12.96
C ILE A 94 -18.68 5.90 -13.18
N ASN A 95 -19.09 6.14 -14.42
CA ASN A 95 -20.47 6.51 -14.74
C ASN A 95 -21.45 5.37 -14.38
N GLN A 96 -21.06 4.10 -14.58
CA GLN A 96 -21.84 2.94 -14.13
C GLN A 96 -21.96 2.88 -12.60
N ALA A 97 -20.86 3.13 -11.87
CA ALA A 97 -20.89 3.18 -10.41
C ALA A 97 -21.79 4.31 -9.88
N LEU A 98 -21.67 5.52 -10.45
CA LEU A 98 -22.53 6.65 -10.13
C LEU A 98 -24.01 6.34 -10.38
N GLN A 99 -24.32 5.72 -11.52
CA GLN A 99 -25.68 5.28 -11.84
C GLN A 99 -26.20 4.25 -10.83
N ALA A 100 -25.40 3.24 -10.49
CA ALA A 100 -25.74 2.21 -9.51
C ALA A 100 -25.98 2.79 -8.11
N TRP A 101 -25.27 3.86 -7.76
CA TRP A 101 -25.44 4.57 -6.49
C TRP A 101 -26.55 5.62 -6.51
N GLY A 102 -27.11 5.94 -7.68
CA GLY A 102 -28.11 6.99 -7.85
C GLY A 102 -27.56 8.40 -7.58
N ILE A 103 -26.27 8.63 -7.86
CA ILE A 103 -25.56 9.90 -7.58
C ILE A 103 -25.28 10.62 -8.90
N SER A 104 -25.62 11.90 -8.98
CA SER A 104 -25.30 12.72 -10.15
C SER A 104 -23.83 13.11 -10.18
N ALA A 105 -23.22 13.13 -11.36
CA ALA A 105 -21.86 13.65 -11.56
C ALA A 105 -21.68 15.09 -11.05
N ALA A 106 -22.75 15.90 -11.04
CA ALA A 106 -22.73 17.27 -10.51
C ALA A 106 -22.54 17.35 -8.99
N GLU A 107 -22.78 16.24 -8.26
CA GLU A 107 -22.55 16.15 -6.82
C GLU A 107 -21.11 15.80 -6.44
N ILE A 108 -20.28 15.46 -7.43
CA ILE A 108 -18.89 15.07 -7.24
C ILE A 108 -17.99 16.28 -7.53
N ASP A 109 -17.09 16.58 -6.60
CA ASP A 109 -16.17 17.70 -6.73
C ASP A 109 -15.02 17.36 -7.68
N CYS A 110 -14.39 16.20 -7.47
CA CYS A 110 -13.35 15.71 -8.36
C CYS A 110 -13.19 14.17 -8.31
N ILE A 111 -12.49 13.66 -9.32
CA ILE A 111 -11.99 12.29 -9.38
C ILE A 111 -10.49 12.32 -9.10
N ALA A 112 -9.97 11.28 -8.45
CA ALA A 112 -8.57 11.03 -8.22
C ALA A 112 -8.20 9.68 -8.85
N SER A 113 -7.59 9.71 -10.03
CA SER A 113 -7.20 8.52 -10.78
C SER A 113 -5.73 8.19 -10.57
N HIS A 114 -5.44 7.04 -9.96
CA HIS A 114 -4.10 6.46 -10.04
C HIS A 114 -3.72 6.12 -11.48
N GLY A 115 -4.69 5.70 -12.28
CA GLY A 115 -4.48 5.03 -13.57
C GLY A 115 -4.03 3.58 -13.39
N GLN A 116 -3.44 3.03 -14.44
CA GLN A 116 -2.89 1.68 -14.50
C GLN A 116 -1.38 1.76 -14.65
N THR A 117 -0.63 1.28 -13.66
CA THR A 117 0.84 1.20 -13.78
C THR A 117 1.22 0.26 -14.91
N VAL A 118 2.01 0.75 -15.86
CA VAL A 118 2.58 -0.03 -16.96
C VAL A 118 4.03 -0.36 -16.70
N TYR A 119 4.79 0.59 -16.17
CA TYR A 119 6.20 0.42 -15.88
C TYR A 119 6.63 1.29 -14.69
N HIS A 120 7.48 0.76 -13.83
CA HIS A 120 8.08 1.49 -12.72
C HIS A 120 9.55 1.12 -12.62
N ALA A 121 10.42 2.12 -12.75
CA ALA A 121 11.86 1.96 -12.86
C ALA A 121 12.58 3.06 -12.06
N PRO A 122 12.56 2.98 -10.72
CA PRO A 122 13.42 3.80 -9.88
C PRO A 122 14.86 3.33 -10.01
N GLN A 123 15.82 4.24 -9.80
CA GLN A 123 17.25 3.98 -9.86
C GLN A 123 17.68 2.89 -8.87
N SER A 124 17.00 2.81 -7.72
CA SER A 124 17.17 1.76 -6.71
C SER A 124 16.95 0.35 -7.29
N LEU A 125 16.06 0.20 -8.28
CA LEU A 125 15.77 -1.06 -8.95
C LEU A 125 16.62 -1.25 -10.22
N THR A 126 16.72 -0.24 -11.07
CA THR A 126 17.44 -0.35 -12.36
C THR A 126 18.95 -0.44 -12.19
N LYS A 127 19.48 0.11 -11.08
CA LYS A 127 20.92 0.33 -10.84
C LYS A 127 21.59 1.20 -11.91
N ASP A 128 20.79 1.92 -12.71
CA ASP A 128 21.25 2.80 -13.77
C ASP A 128 21.08 4.25 -13.33
N LEU A 129 22.20 4.90 -12.98
CA LEU A 129 22.24 6.30 -12.56
C LEU A 129 22.25 7.28 -13.74
N GLY A 130 22.32 6.80 -14.98
CA GLY A 130 22.26 7.62 -16.19
C GLY A 130 20.85 8.13 -16.50
N TRP A 131 19.82 7.47 -15.94
CA TRP A 131 18.41 7.86 -16.06
C TRP A 131 17.85 8.31 -14.71
N PRO A 132 16.93 9.29 -14.67
CA PRO A 132 16.24 9.63 -13.43
C PRO A 132 15.29 8.51 -13.00
N ASN A 133 14.83 8.56 -11.74
CA ASN A 133 13.69 7.74 -11.30
C ASN A 133 12.53 7.91 -12.29
N SER A 134 11.87 6.81 -12.65
CA SER A 134 10.76 6.85 -13.58
C SER A 134 9.62 5.92 -13.20
N THR A 135 8.40 6.33 -13.56
CA THR A 135 7.18 5.55 -13.41
C THR A 135 6.18 6.03 -14.44
N LEU A 136 5.32 5.12 -14.90
CA LEU A 136 4.32 5.43 -15.89
C LEU A 136 3.03 4.70 -15.55
N GLN A 137 2.02 5.50 -15.25
CA GLN A 137 0.63 5.10 -15.17
C GLN A 137 -0.06 5.60 -16.43
N ILE A 138 -0.81 4.72 -17.09
CA ILE A 138 -1.69 5.09 -18.21
C ILE A 138 -3.13 5.20 -17.73
N GLY A 139 -3.97 5.82 -18.53
CA GLY A 139 -5.34 6.18 -18.16
C GLY A 139 -5.44 7.69 -18.14
N ASP A 140 -5.67 8.24 -19.33
CA ASP A 140 -5.63 9.66 -19.55
C ASP A 140 -6.67 10.41 -18.70
N GLY A 141 -6.18 11.36 -17.91
CA GLY A 141 -7.02 12.19 -17.03
C GLY A 141 -7.99 13.07 -17.82
N ASP A 142 -7.62 13.49 -19.03
CA ASP A 142 -8.48 14.33 -19.88
C ASP A 142 -9.66 13.51 -20.43
N HIS A 143 -9.44 12.27 -20.89
CA HIS A 143 -10.52 11.37 -21.30
C HIS A 143 -11.47 11.10 -20.12
N ILE A 144 -10.93 10.83 -18.92
CA ILE A 144 -11.77 10.65 -17.72
C ILE A 144 -12.59 11.91 -17.43
N ALA A 145 -11.96 13.09 -17.48
CA ALA A 145 -12.65 14.35 -17.17
C ALA A 145 -13.76 14.65 -18.17
N VAL A 146 -13.48 14.54 -19.47
CA VAL A 146 -14.45 14.82 -20.54
C VAL A 146 -15.64 13.85 -20.48
N ASP A 147 -15.37 12.54 -20.36
CA ASP A 147 -16.41 11.51 -20.45
C ASP A 147 -17.26 11.40 -19.16
N THR A 148 -16.77 11.90 -18.02
CA THR A 148 -17.54 11.96 -16.77
C THR A 148 -18.15 13.34 -16.49
N GLY A 149 -17.63 14.40 -17.13
CA GLY A 149 -17.95 15.79 -16.81
C GLY A 149 -17.40 16.28 -15.46
N ILE A 150 -16.49 15.53 -14.84
CA ILE A 150 -15.94 15.80 -13.50
C ILE A 150 -14.46 16.18 -13.61
N ILE A 151 -14.02 17.18 -12.84
CA ILE A 151 -12.60 17.54 -12.77
C ILE A 151 -11.81 16.33 -12.29
N THR A 152 -10.77 15.94 -13.03
CA THR A 152 -9.99 14.74 -12.71
C THR A 152 -8.57 15.11 -12.33
N LEU A 153 -8.11 14.56 -11.21
CA LEU A 153 -6.72 14.60 -10.77
C LEU A 153 -6.07 13.25 -11.07
N SER A 154 -4.93 13.25 -11.75
CA SER A 154 -4.18 12.04 -12.11
C SER A 154 -2.68 12.21 -11.89
N ASP A 155 -1.87 11.21 -12.23
CA ASP A 155 -0.40 11.29 -12.26
C ASP A 155 0.29 11.66 -10.93
N PHE A 156 -0.22 11.08 -9.84
CA PHE A 156 0.30 11.33 -8.50
C PHE A 156 1.77 10.93 -8.34
N ARG A 157 2.15 9.75 -8.87
CA ARG A 157 3.52 9.22 -8.72
C ARG A 157 4.54 10.03 -9.52
N GLN A 158 4.19 10.49 -10.72
CA GLN A 158 5.06 11.31 -11.55
C GLN A 158 5.39 12.64 -10.85
N LYS A 159 4.44 13.24 -10.13
CA LYS A 159 4.69 14.47 -9.35
C LYS A 159 5.63 14.21 -8.17
N HIS A 160 5.50 13.06 -7.50
CA HIS A 160 6.42 12.64 -6.44
C HIS A 160 7.85 12.40 -6.97
N ILE A 161 7.99 11.77 -8.15
CA ILE A 161 9.28 11.60 -8.83
C ILE A 161 9.88 12.95 -9.21
N ALA A 162 9.10 13.87 -9.77
CA ALA A 162 9.56 15.21 -10.13
C ALA A 162 10.09 16.00 -8.93
N ALA A 163 9.64 15.66 -7.71
CA ALA A 163 10.13 16.23 -6.46
C ALA A 163 11.34 15.48 -5.87
N GLY A 164 11.90 14.49 -6.57
CA GLY A 164 13.10 13.75 -6.19
C GLY A 164 12.85 12.41 -5.49
N GLY A 165 11.60 11.99 -5.34
CA GLY A 165 11.27 10.68 -4.77
C GLY A 165 11.28 9.55 -5.81
N GLU A 166 10.90 8.34 -5.40
CA GLU A 166 10.82 7.18 -6.31
C GLU A 166 9.42 6.99 -6.93
N GLY A 167 8.37 7.57 -6.35
CA GLY A 167 6.99 7.45 -6.82
C GLY A 167 6.21 6.31 -6.14
N ALA A 168 6.86 5.60 -5.22
CA ALA A 168 6.27 4.56 -4.39
C ALA A 168 7.08 4.37 -3.10
N PRO A 169 6.50 3.79 -2.04
CA PRO A 169 5.06 3.63 -1.84
C PRO A 169 4.40 4.96 -1.46
N LEU A 170 3.23 5.27 -2.03
CA LEU A 170 2.45 6.46 -1.64
C LEU A 170 1.59 6.21 -0.38
N ALA A 171 1.46 4.96 0.06
CA ALA A 171 0.69 4.60 1.25
C ALA A 171 1.17 5.35 2.51
N ALA A 172 2.48 5.58 2.65
CA ALA A 172 3.05 6.34 3.77
C ALA A 172 2.48 7.77 3.88
N TYR A 173 2.11 8.40 2.76
CA TYR A 173 1.48 9.73 2.77
C TYR A 173 0.09 9.67 3.40
N GLY A 174 -0.78 8.79 2.90
CA GLY A 174 -2.13 8.70 3.45
C GLY A 174 -2.15 8.15 4.86
N ASP A 175 -1.31 7.16 5.14
CA ASP A 175 -1.16 6.63 6.49
C ASP A 175 -0.78 7.75 7.47
N TYR A 176 0.22 8.56 7.12
CA TYR A 176 0.65 9.69 7.95
C TYR A 176 -0.45 10.74 8.13
N LEU A 177 -1.17 11.11 7.06
CA LEU A 177 -2.23 12.12 7.11
C LEU A 177 -3.45 11.65 7.92
N LEU A 178 -3.87 10.40 7.74
CA LEU A 178 -5.09 9.85 8.34
C LEU A 178 -4.87 9.38 9.77
N PHE A 179 -3.70 8.82 10.08
CA PHE A 179 -3.48 8.12 11.33
C PHE A 179 -2.50 8.83 12.27
N SER A 180 -2.02 10.03 11.94
CA SER A 180 -1.30 10.89 12.90
C SER A 180 -2.14 11.17 14.15
N HIS A 181 -1.66 10.77 15.33
CA HIS A 181 -2.36 11.00 16.60
C HIS A 181 -1.63 12.02 17.49
N PRO A 182 -2.33 12.89 18.24
CA PRO A 182 -1.69 13.88 19.11
C PRO A 182 -0.69 13.31 20.10
N THR A 183 -0.99 12.14 20.68
CA THR A 183 -0.20 11.54 21.77
C THR A 183 0.25 10.10 21.55
N GLU A 184 -0.26 9.41 20.52
CA GLU A 184 0.00 7.97 20.31
C GLU A 184 1.02 7.79 19.20
N ASN A 185 2.02 6.95 19.44
CA ASN A 185 2.97 6.49 18.43
C ASN A 185 2.42 5.20 17.81
N ARG A 186 2.17 5.20 16.50
CA ARG A 186 1.49 4.10 15.83
C ARG A 186 2.42 3.32 14.93
N PHE A 187 2.29 2.00 14.97
CA PHE A 187 2.83 1.09 13.99
C PHE A 187 1.67 0.49 13.21
N LEU A 188 1.54 0.83 11.94
CA LEU A 188 0.57 0.21 11.05
C LEU A 188 1.25 -0.99 10.42
N LEU A 189 1.09 -2.16 11.04
CA LEU A 189 1.74 -3.41 10.66
C LEU A 189 0.90 -4.15 9.62
N ASN A 190 1.41 -4.34 8.41
CA ASN A 190 0.83 -5.23 7.41
C ASN A 190 1.60 -6.57 7.38
N ILE A 191 0.89 -7.68 7.55
CA ILE A 191 1.45 -9.04 7.50
C ILE A 191 0.99 -9.73 6.21
N GLY A 192 1.63 -9.37 5.08
CA GLY A 192 1.44 -10.02 3.78
C GLY A 192 2.37 -11.21 3.59
N GLY A 193 2.88 -11.40 2.37
CA GLY A 193 3.99 -12.34 2.12
C GLY A 193 5.26 -11.89 2.85
N ILE A 194 5.63 -10.63 2.68
CA ILE A 194 6.59 -9.89 3.51
C ILE A 194 5.78 -9.04 4.51
N SER A 195 6.28 -8.94 5.75
CA SER A 195 5.71 -8.04 6.73
C SER A 195 6.38 -6.67 6.65
N ASN A 196 5.59 -5.61 6.72
CA ASN A 196 6.07 -4.23 6.77
C ASN A 196 5.28 -3.42 7.80
N PHE A 197 5.86 -2.33 8.30
CA PHE A 197 5.08 -1.33 9.03
C PHE A 197 5.24 0.06 8.44
N THR A 198 4.22 0.91 8.64
CA THR A 198 4.39 2.37 8.66
C THR A 198 4.48 2.83 10.12
N PHE A 199 5.60 3.41 10.52
CA PHE A 199 5.76 4.06 11.83
C PHE A 199 5.29 5.50 11.71
N ILE A 200 4.36 5.89 12.57
CA ILE A 200 3.80 7.23 12.64
C ILE A 200 4.04 7.73 14.06
N PRO A 201 5.01 8.62 14.27
CA PRO A 201 5.22 9.20 15.57
C PRO A 201 4.05 10.12 15.94
N ASN A 202 3.87 10.35 17.24
CA ASN A 202 2.86 11.30 17.70
C ASN A 202 3.11 12.71 17.12
N GLN A 203 2.07 13.53 17.03
CA GLN A 203 2.11 14.78 16.27
C GLN A 203 3.16 15.80 16.76
N TYR A 204 3.60 15.70 18.02
CA TYR A 204 4.57 16.62 18.64
C TYR A 204 6.00 16.06 18.65
N SER A 205 6.21 14.85 18.11
CA SER A 205 7.52 14.24 18.01
C SER A 205 8.38 14.90 16.94
N GLU A 206 9.70 14.95 17.17
CA GLU A 206 10.70 15.32 16.16
C GLU A 206 11.03 14.14 15.21
N LEU A 207 10.58 12.93 15.56
CA LEU A 207 10.75 11.76 14.70
C LEU A 207 9.95 11.93 13.40
N LYS A 208 10.45 11.30 12.33
CA LYS A 208 9.78 11.27 11.04
C LYS A 208 9.04 9.95 10.87
N ALA A 209 7.87 10.02 10.24
CA ALA A 209 7.15 8.83 9.80
C ALA A 209 7.91 8.12 8.68
N TYR A 210 7.84 6.79 8.61
CA TYR A 210 8.47 6.03 7.53
C TYR A 210 7.83 4.65 7.39
N ALA A 211 7.96 4.05 6.20
CA ALA A 211 7.58 2.68 5.95
C ALA A 211 8.83 1.80 5.78
N THR A 212 8.78 0.55 6.22
CA THR A 212 9.90 -0.39 6.11
C THR A 212 9.43 -1.84 6.14
N ASP A 213 10.17 -2.72 5.47
CA ASP A 213 10.00 -4.16 5.58
C ASP A 213 10.73 -4.69 6.83
N LEU A 214 10.16 -5.72 7.46
CA LEU A 214 10.65 -6.34 8.69
C LEU A 214 11.22 -7.75 8.45
N GLY A 215 10.94 -8.32 7.28
CA GLY A 215 11.25 -9.70 6.94
C GLY A 215 9.99 -10.49 6.55
N PRO A 216 10.00 -11.82 6.69
CA PRO A 216 8.92 -12.65 6.19
C PRO A 216 7.65 -12.50 7.04
N GLY A 217 6.54 -12.23 6.36
CA GLY A 217 5.20 -12.46 6.90
C GLY A 217 4.82 -13.92 6.66
N ASN A 218 3.97 -14.16 5.66
CA ASN A 218 3.48 -15.49 5.30
C ASN A 218 4.28 -16.20 4.20
N THR A 219 5.19 -15.52 3.49
CA THR A 219 5.79 -16.05 2.24
C THR A 219 6.49 -17.40 2.42
N LEU A 220 7.33 -17.55 3.45
CA LEU A 220 8.06 -18.80 3.71
C LEU A 220 7.12 -19.93 4.14
N MET A 221 6.14 -19.62 5.00
CA MET A 221 5.13 -20.58 5.43
C MET A 221 4.31 -21.07 4.25
N ASN A 222 3.84 -20.17 3.39
CA ASN A 222 3.03 -20.51 2.20
C ASN A 222 3.84 -21.34 1.21
N GLN A 223 5.07 -20.93 0.89
CA GLN A 223 5.96 -21.72 0.04
C GLN A 223 6.19 -23.13 0.61
N PHE A 224 6.38 -23.26 1.93
CA PHE A 224 6.59 -24.55 2.57
C PHE A 224 5.33 -25.43 2.52
N MET A 225 4.16 -24.84 2.81
CA MET A 225 2.86 -25.51 2.73
C MET A 225 2.59 -26.02 1.31
N LYS A 226 2.87 -25.21 0.30
CA LYS A 226 2.70 -25.60 -1.10
C LYS A 226 3.61 -26.76 -1.46
N ALA A 227 4.88 -26.70 -1.07
CA ALA A 227 5.87 -27.73 -1.38
C ALA A 227 5.63 -29.07 -0.67
N HIS A 228 5.15 -29.07 0.58
CA HIS A 228 5.03 -30.29 1.39
C HIS A 228 3.62 -30.86 1.45
N PHE A 229 2.59 -30.02 1.32
CA PHE A 229 1.19 -30.42 1.50
C PHE A 229 0.31 -30.10 0.29
N GLY A 230 0.84 -29.41 -0.73
CA GLY A 230 0.10 -29.05 -1.95
C GLY A 230 -0.93 -27.93 -1.76
N VAL A 231 -1.03 -27.33 -0.57
CA VAL A 231 -1.98 -26.26 -0.23
C VAL A 231 -1.28 -24.89 -0.12
N GLU A 232 -1.98 -23.81 -0.45
CA GLU A 232 -1.39 -22.46 -0.57
C GLU A 232 -0.93 -21.83 0.76
N MET A 233 -1.56 -22.20 1.86
CA MET A 233 -1.31 -21.58 3.17
C MET A 233 -1.70 -22.49 4.33
N ASP A 234 -1.13 -22.24 5.50
CA ASP A 234 -1.51 -22.90 6.76
C ASP A 234 -2.70 -22.19 7.39
N LYS A 235 -3.91 -22.51 6.89
CA LYS A 235 -5.15 -21.92 7.36
C LYS A 235 -5.30 -22.11 8.88
N ASP A 236 -5.61 -21.02 9.59
CA ASP A 236 -5.78 -20.94 11.04
C ASP A 236 -4.59 -21.47 11.88
N ALA A 237 -3.40 -21.52 11.25
CA ALA A 237 -2.17 -22.11 11.79
C ALA A 237 -2.32 -23.59 12.20
N THR A 238 -3.19 -24.35 11.54
CA THR A 238 -3.52 -25.74 11.93
C THR A 238 -2.32 -26.69 11.90
N THR A 239 -1.36 -26.48 11.01
CA THR A 239 -0.15 -27.27 10.87
C THR A 239 0.90 -26.81 11.87
N ALA A 240 1.14 -25.50 11.95
CA ALA A 240 2.10 -24.92 12.88
C ALA A 240 1.74 -25.22 14.35
N LYS A 241 0.46 -25.21 14.73
CA LYS A 241 -0.01 -25.53 16.09
C LYS A 241 0.25 -26.99 16.52
N LYS A 242 0.44 -27.91 15.56
CA LYS A 242 0.76 -29.32 15.84
C LYS A 242 2.26 -29.55 16.04
N GLY A 243 3.08 -28.57 15.70
CA GLY A 243 4.53 -28.64 15.83
C GLY A 243 5.05 -28.03 17.12
N SER A 244 6.33 -28.25 17.36
CA SER A 244 7.12 -27.57 18.37
C SER A 244 8.21 -26.74 17.70
N VAL A 245 8.44 -25.53 18.21
CA VAL A 245 9.50 -24.64 17.71
C VAL A 245 10.86 -25.29 17.96
N HIS A 246 11.70 -25.36 16.93
CA HIS A 246 13.08 -25.82 17.03
C HIS A 246 14.03 -24.62 17.17
N ASN A 247 14.54 -24.38 18.38
CA ASN A 247 15.35 -23.20 18.70
C ASN A 247 16.60 -23.06 17.82
N GLY A 248 17.33 -24.15 17.56
CA GLY A 248 18.53 -24.08 16.72
C GLY A 248 18.23 -23.70 15.26
N LEU A 249 17.02 -24.01 14.75
CA LEU A 249 16.61 -23.59 13.41
C LEU A 249 16.14 -22.14 13.45
N LEU A 250 15.38 -21.76 14.47
CA LEU A 250 14.95 -20.38 14.69
C LEU A 250 16.12 -19.41 14.78
N GLU A 251 17.18 -19.76 15.52
CA GLU A 251 18.39 -18.95 15.65
C GLU A 251 19.10 -18.76 14.30
N GLN A 252 19.20 -19.81 13.47
CA GLN A 252 19.79 -19.71 12.13
C GLN A 252 18.92 -18.89 11.17
N LEU A 253 17.59 -18.91 11.33
CA LEU A 253 16.70 -18.03 10.58
C LEU A 253 16.82 -16.57 11.06
N LEU A 254 17.02 -16.34 12.35
CA LEU A 254 17.19 -14.98 12.87
C LEU A 254 18.57 -14.38 12.59
N SER A 255 19.56 -15.18 12.15
CA SER A 255 20.91 -14.70 11.85
C SER A 255 21.08 -14.02 10.49
N GLU A 256 19.98 -13.77 9.76
CA GLU A 256 20.02 -13.09 8.47
C GLU A 256 20.40 -11.60 8.63
N GLU A 257 21.38 -11.15 7.87
CA GLU A 257 21.94 -9.79 7.96
C GLU A 257 20.88 -8.73 7.70
N PHE A 258 19.96 -8.98 6.76
CA PHE A 258 18.85 -8.06 6.49
C PHE A 258 18.09 -7.68 7.76
N LEU A 259 17.92 -8.59 8.74
CA LEU A 259 17.15 -8.33 9.95
C LEU A 259 17.83 -7.33 10.89
N SER A 260 19.16 -7.20 10.86
CA SER A 260 19.92 -6.29 11.72
C SER A 260 20.08 -4.87 11.14
N LEU A 261 19.91 -4.70 9.83
CA LEU A 261 19.99 -3.39 9.15
C LEU A 261 19.07 -2.33 9.78
N ASP A 262 19.46 -1.06 9.67
CA ASP A 262 18.65 0.07 10.11
C ASP A 262 17.47 0.35 9.18
N PHE A 263 16.49 1.10 9.70
CA PHE A 263 15.29 1.47 8.95
C PHE A 263 15.44 2.83 8.24
N PRO A 264 14.82 3.03 7.06
CA PRO A 264 14.00 2.06 6.33
C PRO A 264 14.86 1.09 5.49
N LYS A 265 14.32 -0.10 5.26
CA LYS A 265 14.90 -1.15 4.41
C LYS A 265 13.78 -1.94 3.72
N THR A 266 14.09 -2.54 2.58
CA THR A 266 13.13 -3.32 1.79
C THR A 266 13.66 -4.71 1.43
N THR A 267 12.75 -5.66 1.24
CA THR A 267 13.06 -7.06 0.91
C THR A 267 11.86 -7.73 0.24
N GLY A 268 12.06 -8.97 -0.20
CA GLY A 268 11.06 -9.74 -0.92
C GLY A 268 11.28 -11.25 -0.84
N PRO A 269 10.44 -12.02 -1.55
CA PRO A 269 10.59 -13.47 -1.69
C PRO A 269 11.93 -13.91 -2.29
N GLU A 270 12.65 -13.02 -2.97
CA GLU A 270 14.01 -13.28 -3.47
C GLU A 270 15.02 -13.59 -2.35
N LEU A 271 14.82 -13.04 -1.15
CA LEU A 271 15.61 -13.37 0.03
C LEU A 271 14.93 -14.48 0.84
N PHE A 272 13.67 -14.28 1.24
CA PHE A 272 12.94 -15.19 2.12
C PHE A 272 12.18 -16.26 1.32
N ASN A 273 12.91 -17.29 0.89
CA ASN A 273 12.37 -18.44 0.13
C ASN A 273 12.86 -19.80 0.66
N LEU A 274 12.38 -20.89 0.04
CA LEU A 274 12.75 -22.25 0.43
C LEU A 274 14.26 -22.54 0.36
N SER A 275 15.01 -21.85 -0.51
CA SER A 275 16.47 -21.99 -0.55
C SER A 275 17.12 -21.40 0.71
N TYR A 276 16.60 -20.27 1.19
CA TYR A 276 17.01 -19.68 2.46
C TYR A 276 16.69 -20.60 3.65
N LEU A 277 15.47 -21.16 3.73
CA LEU A 277 15.10 -22.16 4.74
C LEU A 277 16.04 -23.38 4.69
N ARG A 278 16.30 -23.93 3.51
CA ARG A 278 17.16 -25.11 3.35
C ARG A 278 18.59 -24.86 3.83
N LYS A 279 19.15 -23.68 3.56
CA LYS A 279 20.46 -23.26 4.09
C LYS A 279 20.46 -23.17 5.62
N ALA A 280 19.41 -22.60 6.21
CA ALA A 280 19.25 -22.55 7.66
C ALA A 280 19.12 -23.96 8.28
N GLN A 281 18.40 -24.87 7.62
CA GLN A 281 18.29 -26.27 8.06
C GLN A 281 19.62 -27.03 7.97
N GLN A 282 20.40 -26.81 6.91
CA GLN A 282 21.74 -27.39 6.78
C GLN A 282 22.66 -26.94 7.91
N LYS A 283 22.69 -25.64 8.21
CA LYS A 283 23.52 -25.08 9.29
C LYS A 283 23.11 -25.54 10.69
N SER A 284 21.81 -25.74 10.91
CA SER A 284 21.25 -26.17 12.20
C SER A 284 21.14 -27.69 12.37
N GLY A 285 21.46 -28.49 11.33
CA GLY A 285 21.29 -29.94 11.36
C GLY A 285 19.83 -30.41 11.39
N THR A 286 18.91 -29.66 10.78
CA THR A 286 17.45 -29.88 10.88
C THR A 286 16.77 -30.22 9.55
N LEU A 287 17.49 -30.86 8.63
CA LEU A 287 16.92 -31.32 7.35
C LEU A 287 15.81 -32.37 7.53
N GLU A 288 15.90 -33.20 8.57
CA GLU A 288 14.94 -34.26 8.88
C GLU A 288 13.84 -33.80 9.87
N LEU A 289 13.73 -32.49 10.12
CA LEU A 289 12.73 -31.96 11.04
C LEU A 289 11.33 -32.18 10.46
N SER A 290 10.38 -32.63 11.29
CA SER A 290 9.00 -32.85 10.84
C SER A 290 8.40 -31.56 10.27
N ALA A 291 7.53 -31.70 9.26
CA ALA A 291 6.91 -30.57 8.59
C ALA A 291 6.13 -29.66 9.57
N GLN A 292 5.52 -30.23 10.61
CA GLN A 292 4.84 -29.48 11.66
C GLN A 292 5.83 -28.65 12.48
N ASN A 293 6.97 -29.21 12.87
CA ASN A 293 8.01 -28.48 13.61
C ASN A 293 8.66 -27.38 12.76
N VAL A 294 8.85 -27.61 11.45
CA VAL A 294 9.29 -26.57 10.52
C VAL A 294 8.27 -25.43 10.47
N MET A 295 6.99 -25.74 10.30
CA MET A 295 5.92 -24.74 10.28
C MET A 295 5.79 -23.96 11.59
N ALA A 296 5.88 -24.63 12.74
CA ALA A 296 5.91 -23.97 14.05
C ALA A 296 7.11 -23.01 14.17
N THR A 297 8.27 -23.43 13.67
CA THR A 297 9.50 -22.63 13.70
C THR A 297 9.43 -21.43 12.76
N LEU A 298 8.91 -21.60 11.53
CA LEU A 298 8.69 -20.52 10.58
C LEU A 298 7.67 -19.49 11.10
N ASN A 299 6.58 -19.95 11.72
CA ASN A 299 5.60 -19.06 12.35
C ASN A 299 6.23 -18.23 13.47
N ARG A 300 7.02 -18.87 14.35
CA ARG A 300 7.78 -18.18 15.40
C ARG A 300 8.81 -17.21 14.82
N PHE A 301 9.48 -17.58 13.74
CA PHE A 301 10.47 -16.74 13.06
C PHE A 301 9.85 -15.44 12.56
N SER A 302 8.76 -15.51 11.82
CA SER A 302 8.01 -14.34 11.36
C SER A 302 7.58 -13.45 12.54
N ALA A 303 7.02 -14.05 13.59
CA ALA A 303 6.61 -13.32 14.80
C ALA A 303 7.79 -12.59 15.46
N GLN A 304 8.92 -13.28 15.63
CA GLN A 304 10.09 -12.73 16.33
C GLN A 304 10.78 -11.64 15.51
N ALA A 305 10.84 -11.76 14.18
CA ALA A 305 11.35 -10.71 13.31
C ALA A 305 10.52 -9.40 13.45
N ILE A 306 9.19 -9.53 13.40
CA ILE A 306 8.25 -8.40 13.61
C ILE A 306 8.43 -7.77 14.99
N VAL A 307 8.45 -8.60 16.05
CA VAL A 307 8.58 -8.14 17.44
C VAL A 307 9.90 -7.42 17.66
N ASN A 308 11.02 -7.99 17.19
CA ASN A 308 12.35 -7.38 17.34
C ASN A 308 12.39 -6.00 16.67
N ALA A 309 11.82 -5.89 15.47
CA ALA A 309 11.76 -4.64 14.73
C ALA A 309 10.94 -3.56 15.46
N ILE A 310 9.75 -3.92 15.94
CA ILE A 310 8.87 -3.00 16.69
C ILE A 310 9.54 -2.60 18.00
N GLN A 311 10.09 -3.54 18.77
CA GLN A 311 10.78 -3.23 20.04
C GLN A 311 12.01 -2.34 19.85
N LYS A 312 12.82 -2.58 18.80
CA LYS A 312 13.95 -1.72 18.44
C LYS A 312 13.47 -0.28 18.19
N GLN A 313 12.40 -0.12 17.41
CA GLN A 313 11.88 1.21 17.05
C GLN A 313 11.09 1.89 18.17
N SER A 314 10.42 1.12 19.04
CA SER A 314 9.62 1.66 20.14
C SER A 314 10.43 1.92 21.41
N ALA A 315 11.72 1.60 21.42
CA ALA A 315 12.59 1.80 22.58
C ALA A 315 12.62 3.28 22.99
N GLY A 316 12.25 3.56 24.24
CA GLY A 316 12.17 4.93 24.77
C GLY A 316 10.93 5.73 24.35
N LEU A 317 9.99 5.13 23.62
CA LEU A 317 8.72 5.77 23.29
C LEU A 317 7.64 5.37 24.30
N ASP A 318 6.87 6.38 24.73
CA ASP A 318 5.62 6.17 25.48
C ASP A 318 4.42 6.04 24.54
N ASN A 319 3.33 5.49 25.07
CA ASN A 319 2.02 5.39 24.39
C ASN A 319 2.10 4.85 22.95
N VAL A 320 2.54 3.60 22.84
CA VAL A 320 2.75 2.90 21.57
C VAL A 320 1.61 1.94 21.30
N ALA A 321 1.10 1.95 20.07
CA ALA A 321 0.08 1.01 19.59
C ALA A 321 0.48 0.41 18.23
N VAL A 322 0.15 -0.87 18.04
CA VAL A 322 0.33 -1.62 16.79
C VAL A 322 -1.05 -1.98 16.24
N TYR A 323 -1.29 -1.62 14.98
CA TYR A 323 -2.51 -1.92 14.25
C TYR A 323 -2.18 -2.92 13.13
N ILE A 324 -2.68 -4.14 13.23
CA ILE A 324 -2.36 -5.25 12.33
C ILE A 324 -3.36 -5.32 11.19
N SER A 325 -2.84 -5.45 9.96
CA SER A 325 -3.57 -5.68 8.71
C SER A 325 -2.93 -6.82 7.90
N GLY A 326 -3.55 -7.19 6.79
CA GLY A 326 -3.06 -8.22 5.87
C GLY A 326 -3.39 -9.65 6.30
N GLY A 327 -3.12 -10.62 5.42
CA GLY A 327 -3.53 -12.01 5.62
C GLY A 327 -3.00 -12.69 6.89
N GLY A 328 -1.87 -12.22 7.43
CA GLY A 328 -1.31 -12.72 8.69
C GLY A 328 -2.14 -12.40 9.93
N LEU A 329 -3.07 -11.42 9.86
CA LEU A 329 -4.07 -11.18 10.90
C LEU A 329 -4.95 -12.43 11.15
N HIS A 330 -5.17 -13.25 10.12
CA HIS A 330 -5.94 -14.49 10.19
C HIS A 330 -5.12 -15.70 10.64
N ASN A 331 -3.83 -15.51 10.97
CA ASN A 331 -3.00 -16.55 11.58
C ASN A 331 -2.99 -16.36 13.11
N PRO A 332 -3.86 -17.06 13.87
CA PRO A 332 -4.01 -16.81 15.31
C PRO A 332 -2.72 -17.09 16.09
N LEU A 333 -1.95 -18.12 15.71
CA LEU A 333 -0.69 -18.44 16.40
C LEU A 333 0.35 -17.32 16.24
N LEU A 334 0.44 -16.73 15.03
CA LEU A 334 1.33 -15.61 14.73
C LEU A 334 0.94 -14.38 15.56
N VAL A 335 -0.35 -14.04 15.57
CA VAL A 335 -0.87 -12.90 16.33
C VAL A 335 -0.65 -13.09 17.84
N ASP A 336 -0.86 -14.30 18.36
CA ASP A 336 -0.61 -14.63 19.78
C ASP A 336 0.87 -14.50 20.13
N HIS A 337 1.76 -14.93 19.24
CA HIS A 337 3.21 -14.76 19.43
C HIS A 337 3.63 -13.29 19.45
N ILE A 338 3.06 -12.45 18.58
CA ILE A 338 3.32 -11.01 18.55
C ILE A 338 2.82 -10.36 19.84
N LYS A 339 1.54 -10.59 20.21
CA LYS A 339 0.92 -10.05 21.42
C LYS A 339 1.69 -10.44 22.68
N GLY A 340 2.04 -11.71 22.82
CA GLY A 340 2.74 -12.23 23.99
C GLY A 340 4.13 -11.64 24.20
N LYS A 341 4.80 -11.17 23.14
CA LYS A 341 6.15 -10.60 23.22
C LYS A 341 6.19 -9.07 23.26
N LEU A 342 5.19 -8.39 22.70
CA LEU A 342 5.08 -6.93 22.77
C LEU A 342 4.59 -6.40 24.13
N GLY A 343 4.09 -7.29 25.00
CA GLY A 343 3.83 -6.99 26.41
C GLY A 343 2.75 -5.91 26.59
N LYS A 344 3.16 -4.72 27.04
CA LYS A 344 2.24 -3.61 27.33
C LYS A 344 1.79 -2.81 26.08
N ILE A 345 2.45 -3.00 24.94
CA ILE A 345 2.08 -2.32 23.70
C ILE A 345 0.72 -2.87 23.24
N ALA A 346 -0.23 -1.98 22.99
CA ALA A 346 -1.53 -2.37 22.47
C ALA A 346 -1.38 -2.97 21.06
N VAL A 347 -2.01 -4.11 20.81
CA VAL A 347 -2.02 -4.77 19.50
C VAL A 347 -3.47 -4.98 19.07
N LEU A 348 -3.89 -4.21 18.07
CA LEU A 348 -5.27 -4.07 17.61
C LEU A 348 -5.39 -4.50 16.14
N SER A 349 -6.61 -4.83 15.71
CA SER A 349 -6.89 -4.93 14.26
C SER A 349 -6.84 -3.53 13.64
N PHE A 350 -6.43 -3.43 12.38
CA PHE A 350 -6.52 -2.20 11.60
C PHE A 350 -7.97 -1.71 11.47
N ASP A 351 -8.97 -2.59 11.58
CA ASP A 351 -10.40 -2.23 11.60
C ASP A 351 -10.74 -1.22 12.70
N ALA A 352 -9.97 -1.19 13.80
CA ALA A 352 -10.13 -0.21 14.87
C ALA A 352 -9.90 1.24 14.41
N LEU A 353 -9.25 1.44 13.25
CA LEU A 353 -9.05 2.76 12.63
C LEU A 353 -10.21 3.17 11.71
N GLY A 354 -11.22 2.32 11.53
CA GLY A 354 -12.45 2.66 10.82
C GLY A 354 -12.32 2.81 9.30
N ILE A 355 -11.27 2.23 8.70
CA ILE A 355 -11.07 2.21 7.25
C ILE A 355 -11.23 0.78 6.75
N ASP A 356 -12.12 0.61 5.78
CA ASP A 356 -12.28 -0.63 5.03
C ASP A 356 -10.97 -0.96 4.29
N PRO A 357 -10.34 -2.13 4.56
CA PRO A 357 -9.11 -2.54 3.89
C PRO A 357 -9.22 -2.57 2.36
N ASP A 358 -10.36 -2.99 1.82
CA ASP A 358 -10.56 -3.14 0.37
C ASP A 358 -10.66 -1.75 -0.30
N ALA A 359 -11.23 -0.77 0.40
CA ALA A 359 -11.32 0.60 -0.10
C ALA A 359 -10.06 1.44 0.15
N LYS A 360 -9.09 0.96 0.95
CA LYS A 360 -7.98 1.77 1.49
C LYS A 360 -7.17 2.45 0.39
N GLU A 361 -6.82 1.73 -0.67
CA GLU A 361 -5.97 2.29 -1.73
C GLU A 361 -6.71 3.33 -2.58
N ALA A 362 -7.96 3.06 -2.98
CA ALA A 362 -8.78 4.03 -3.69
C ALA A 362 -9.02 5.29 -2.84
N LEU A 363 -9.33 5.11 -1.55
CA LEU A 363 -9.49 6.19 -0.58
C LEU A 363 -8.22 7.03 -0.41
N LEU A 364 -7.03 6.41 -0.44
CA LEU A 364 -5.75 7.12 -0.43
C LEU A 364 -5.64 8.09 -1.62
N PHE A 365 -6.05 7.70 -2.83
CA PHE A 365 -6.02 8.61 -3.98
C PHE A 365 -6.99 9.77 -3.81
N ALA A 366 -8.20 9.52 -3.29
CA ALA A 366 -9.13 10.60 -2.96
C ALA A 366 -8.52 11.61 -1.98
N LEU A 367 -7.80 11.12 -0.96
CA LEU A 367 -7.08 11.96 -0.01
C LEU A 367 -5.94 12.75 -0.67
N LEU A 368 -5.15 12.13 -1.55
CA LEU A 368 -4.10 12.83 -2.28
C LEU A 368 -4.67 13.97 -3.12
N ALA A 369 -5.80 13.76 -3.79
CA ALA A 369 -6.49 14.83 -4.52
C ALA A 369 -6.99 15.95 -3.59
N ASN A 370 -7.51 15.61 -2.40
CA ASN A 370 -7.85 16.63 -1.40
C ASN A 370 -6.64 17.47 -0.99
N GLU A 371 -5.48 16.86 -0.76
CA GLU A 371 -4.24 17.60 -0.45
C GLU A 371 -3.72 18.42 -1.63
N THR A 372 -3.99 18.03 -2.87
CA THR A 372 -3.68 18.84 -4.05
C THR A 372 -4.54 20.10 -4.12
N LEU A 373 -5.82 19.98 -3.76
CA LEU A 373 -6.78 21.07 -3.85
C LEU A 373 -6.72 22.03 -2.66
N ALA A 374 -6.47 21.52 -1.46
CA ALA A 374 -6.64 22.27 -0.21
C ALA A 374 -5.50 22.08 0.80
N GLY A 375 -4.55 21.19 0.49
CA GLY A 375 -3.41 20.89 1.34
C GLY A 375 -2.26 21.87 1.18
N ASN A 376 -1.19 21.57 1.91
CA ASN A 376 0.08 22.26 1.80
C ASN A 376 1.20 21.23 1.89
N ARG A 377 2.31 21.45 1.20
CA ARG A 377 3.49 20.59 1.29
C ARG A 377 3.98 20.39 2.74
N SER A 378 3.79 21.36 3.63
CA SER A 378 4.14 21.24 5.04
C SER A 378 3.39 20.13 5.77
N HIS A 379 2.20 19.75 5.29
CA HIS A 379 1.39 18.67 5.88
C HIS A 379 2.07 17.30 5.82
N VAL A 380 3.02 17.11 4.91
CA VAL A 380 3.70 15.82 4.64
C VAL A 380 5.23 15.96 4.76
N ALA A 381 5.72 17.03 5.38
CA ALA A 381 7.16 17.30 5.47
C ALA A 381 7.94 16.40 6.44
N ASN A 382 7.25 15.71 7.35
CA ASN A 382 7.88 14.84 8.36
C ASN A 382 7.74 13.36 8.01
N ILE A 383 7.87 13.03 6.72
CA ILE A 383 8.03 11.66 6.23
C ILE A 383 9.50 11.49 5.83
N LYS A 384 10.16 10.45 6.34
CA LYS A 384 11.55 10.13 6.05
C LYS A 384 11.67 9.70 4.58
N ASP A 385 12.76 10.11 3.93
CA ASP A 385 13.12 9.72 2.56
C ASP A 385 12.01 9.98 1.52
N SER A 386 11.15 10.97 1.79
CA SER A 386 10.03 11.32 0.94
C SER A 386 9.91 12.85 0.77
N PRO A 387 9.79 13.36 -0.47
CA PRO A 387 9.72 14.78 -0.72
C PRO A 387 8.40 15.40 -0.27
N ALA A 388 8.46 16.52 0.44
CA ALA A 388 7.27 17.27 0.84
C ALA A 388 6.61 17.94 -0.39
N ILE A 389 5.59 17.30 -0.98
CA ILE A 389 4.91 17.80 -2.19
C ILE A 389 3.43 17.40 -2.24
N CYS A 390 2.58 18.30 -2.73
CA CYS A 390 1.21 17.97 -3.14
C CYS A 390 1.25 17.39 -4.56
N MET A 391 0.57 16.25 -4.77
CA MET A 391 0.76 15.42 -5.95
C MET A 391 -0.29 15.66 -7.05
N GLY A 392 -0.05 15.12 -8.23
CA GLY A 392 -1.03 15.04 -9.31
C GLY A 392 -1.07 16.22 -10.28
N LYS A 393 -1.83 16.01 -11.35
CA LYS A 393 -2.13 16.95 -12.45
C LYS A 393 -3.64 17.11 -12.56
N ILE A 394 -4.11 18.27 -13.02
CA ILE A 394 -5.53 18.59 -13.08
C ILE A 394 -5.98 18.61 -14.54
N SER A 395 -6.98 17.78 -14.84
CA SER A 395 -7.70 17.70 -16.12
C SER A 395 -9.07 18.34 -15.97
N LEU A 396 -9.39 19.29 -16.84
CA LEU A 396 -10.66 20.03 -16.84
C LEU A 396 -11.61 19.43 -17.89
N PRO A 397 -12.92 19.33 -17.61
CA PRO A 397 -13.84 18.62 -18.51
C PRO A 397 -14.30 19.41 -19.76
N GLN A 398 -14.00 20.71 -19.89
CA GLN A 398 -14.34 21.54 -21.06
C GLN A 398 -13.26 22.57 -21.37
#